data_AF-A0AA91Z7I5-F1
#
_entry.id   AF-A0AA91Z7I5-F1
#
_cell.length_a   1.000
_cell.length_b   1.000
_cell.length_c   1.000
_cell.angle_alpha   90.00
_cell.angle_beta   90.00
_cell.angle_gamma   90.00
#
_symmetry.space_group_name_H-M   'P 1'
#
loop_
_entity.id
_entity.type
_entity.pdbx_description
1 polymer ?
#
loop_
_entity_poly.entity_id
_entity_poly.type
_entity_poly.pdbx_seq_one_letter_code
_entity_poly.pdbx_strand_id
1 'polypeptide(L)'
;KFNQIILRRLFMSRINRPPISLSRLSRHMKKPTREGLIAVVVGTITNDVRLYTVPKLTVAALHVTEKARARILAAGGEILTFDQLALRAPTGRKT
;
A
#
# COMPACT_ATOMS: atom_id res chain seq x y z
N LYS A 1 14.32 -12.08 3.25
CA LYS A 1 14.08 -11.59 1.87
C LYS A 1 13.23 -10.32 1.84
N PHE A 2 12.04 -10.28 2.45
CA PHE A 2 11.19 -9.08 2.47
C PHE A 2 11.91 -7.83 3.01
N ASN A 3 12.48 -7.89 4.21
CA ASN A 3 13.16 -6.74 4.84
C ASN A 3 14.32 -6.19 3.98
N GLN A 4 15.09 -7.07 3.33
CA GLN A 4 16.17 -6.66 2.41
C GLN A 4 15.62 -5.92 1.18
N ILE A 5 14.47 -6.34 0.64
CA ILE A 5 13.80 -5.67 -0.48
C ILE A 5 13.30 -4.29 -0.05
N ILE A 6 12.68 -4.18 1.13
CA ILE A 6 12.20 -2.91 1.67
C ILE A 6 13.36 -1.96 1.91
N LEU A 7 14.43 -2.40 2.58
CA LEU A 7 15.63 -1.59 2.81
C LEU A 7 16.20 -1.05 1.49
N ARG A 8 16.37 -1.93 0.49
CA ARG A 8 16.85 -1.51 -0.84
C ARG A 8 15.93 -0.48 -1.49
N ARG A 9 14.61 -0.64 -1.37
CA ARG A 9 13.62 0.29 -1.95
C ARG A 9 13.57 1.61 -1.20
N LEU A 10 13.82 1.64 0.10
CA LEU A 10 13.86 2.89 0.87
C LEU A 10 15.03 3.79 0.44
N PHE A 11 16.17 3.19 0.05
CA PHE A 11 17.32 3.92 -0.50
C PHE A 11 17.17 4.35 -1.96
N MET A 12 16.12 3.94 -2.67
CA MET A 12 15.91 4.36 -4.05
C MET A 12 15.61 5.87 -4.12
N SER A 13 16.14 6.53 -5.16
CA SER A 13 15.80 7.92 -5.46
C SER A 13 14.30 8.09 -5.73
N ARG A 14 13.80 9.33 -5.66
CA ARG A 14 12.38 9.63 -5.91
C ARG A 14 11.93 9.22 -7.31
N ILE A 15 12.80 9.36 -8.32
CA ILE A 15 12.53 8.92 -9.69
C ILE A 15 12.28 7.41 -9.75
N ASN A 16 13.06 6.63 -8.99
CA ASN A 16 12.96 5.17 -8.91
C ASN A 16 11.86 4.67 -7.94
N ARG A 17 11.12 5.59 -7.31
CA ARG A 17 9.94 5.29 -6.48
C ARG A 17 8.70 5.98 -7.07
N PRO A 18 8.23 5.55 -8.25
CA PRO A 18 7.08 6.17 -8.88
C PRO A 18 5.82 6.01 -8.00
N PRO A 19 4.92 7.01 -8.00
CA PRO A 19 3.67 6.91 -7.27
C PRO A 19 2.77 5.80 -7.84
N ILE A 20 1.99 5.16 -6.97
CA ILE A 20 1.03 4.12 -7.33
C ILE A 20 -0.39 4.65 -7.16
N SER A 21 -1.24 4.41 -8.17
CA SER A 21 -2.67 4.76 -8.09
C SER A 21 -3.46 3.71 -7.30
N LEU A 22 -4.53 4.14 -6.64
CA LEU A 22 -5.50 3.24 -5.98
C LEU A 22 -6.10 2.19 -6.93
N SER A 23 -6.35 2.57 -8.19
CA SER A 23 -6.88 1.65 -9.22
C SER A 23 -5.91 0.50 -9.51
N ARG A 24 -4.61 0.80 -9.63
CA ARG A 24 -3.57 -0.20 -9.86
C ARG A 24 -3.43 -1.09 -8.63
N LEU A 25 -3.47 -0.52 -7.44
CA LEU A 25 -3.42 -1.26 -6.17
C LEU A 25 -4.60 -2.24 -6.05
N SER A 26 -5.82 -1.76 -6.29
CA SER A 26 -7.04 -2.59 -6.26
C SER A 26 -6.95 -3.77 -7.23
N ARG A 27 -6.47 -3.55 -8.46
CA ARG A 27 -6.27 -4.64 -9.45
C ARG A 27 -5.28 -5.69 -8.97
N HIS A 28 -4.22 -5.29 -8.27
CA HIS A 28 -3.22 -6.24 -7.75
C HIS A 28 -3.75 -7.05 -6.56
N MET A 29 -4.65 -6.49 -5.76
CA MET A 29 -5.24 -7.13 -4.58
C MET A 29 -6.47 -7.98 -4.90
N LYS A 30 -7.15 -7.76 -6.03
CA LYS A 30 -8.25 -8.62 -6.53
C LYS A 30 -7.82 -10.03 -6.97
N LYS A 31 -6.53 -10.38 -6.88
CA LYS A 31 -6.07 -11.72 -7.23
C LYS A 31 -6.42 -12.69 -6.11
N PRO A 32 -6.90 -13.92 -6.40
CA PRO A 32 -7.41 -14.86 -5.40
C PRO A 32 -6.36 -15.24 -4.34
N THR A 33 -5.07 -15.22 -4.71
CA THR A 33 -3.96 -15.52 -3.80
C THR A 33 -3.63 -14.39 -2.81
N ARG A 34 -4.30 -13.24 -2.91
CA ARG A 34 -3.92 -11.99 -2.21
C ARG A 34 -5.05 -11.35 -1.41
N GLU A 35 -6.13 -12.08 -1.19
CA GLU A 35 -7.23 -11.63 -0.37
C GLU A 35 -6.79 -11.49 1.10
N GLY A 36 -7.11 -10.35 1.70
CA GLY A 36 -6.79 -10.06 3.11
C GLY A 36 -5.31 -9.82 3.42
N LEU A 37 -4.43 -9.74 2.41
CA LEU A 37 -3.02 -9.39 2.61
C LEU A 37 -2.82 -7.89 2.80
N ILE A 38 -1.68 -7.52 3.39
CA ILE A 38 -1.28 -6.12 3.54
C ILE A 38 -0.56 -5.67 2.26
N ALA A 39 -1.09 -4.67 1.57
CA ALA A 39 -0.44 -4.11 0.39
C ALA A 39 0.71 -3.16 0.79
N VAL A 40 1.96 -3.53 0.52
CA VAL A 40 3.13 -2.72 0.87
C VAL A 40 3.66 -1.94 -0.33
N VAL A 41 3.66 -0.61 -0.25
CA VAL A 41 4.13 0.30 -1.30
C VAL A 41 5.20 1.23 -0.74
N VAL A 42 6.44 1.05 -1.19
CA VAL A 42 7.54 1.98 -0.86
C VAL A 42 7.48 3.18 -1.80
N GLY A 43 6.56 4.11 -1.52
CA GLY A 43 6.32 5.28 -2.36
C GLY A 43 5.06 6.03 -1.97
N THR A 44 4.57 6.89 -2.87
CA THR A 44 3.35 7.67 -2.66
C THR A 44 2.15 6.96 -3.29
N ILE A 45 1.04 6.89 -2.56
CA ILE A 45 -0.24 6.41 -3.08
C ILE A 45 -1.11 7.58 -3.49
N THR A 46 -1.54 7.58 -4.74
CA THR A 46 -2.36 8.63 -5.35
C THR A 46 -3.80 8.16 -5.57
N ASN A 47 -4.73 9.12 -5.49
CA ASN A 47 -6.13 8.87 -5.78
C ASN A 47 -6.36 8.65 -7.28
N ASP A 48 -7.33 7.81 -7.62
CA ASP A 48 -7.84 7.66 -8.99
C ASP A 48 -9.37 7.83 -8.97
N VAL A 49 -9.86 8.90 -9.58
CA VAL A 49 -11.28 9.27 -9.59
C VAL A 49 -12.11 8.25 -10.38
N ARG A 50 -11.50 7.56 -11.34
CA ARG A 50 -12.19 6.60 -12.23
C ARG A 50 -12.58 5.30 -11.54
N LEU A 51 -11.92 4.97 -10.43
CA LEU A 51 -12.31 3.84 -9.61
C LEU A 51 -13.46 4.29 -8.72
N TYR A 52 -14.68 3.81 -8.94
CA TYR A 52 -15.85 4.22 -8.14
C TYR A 52 -15.85 3.53 -6.76
N THR A 53 -15.78 2.20 -6.76
CA THR A 53 -15.81 1.38 -5.55
C THR A 53 -14.40 0.97 -5.14
N VAL A 54 -13.96 1.43 -3.97
CA VAL A 54 -12.69 1.00 -3.37
C VAL A 54 -12.97 -0.23 -2.50
N PRO A 55 -12.28 -1.37 -2.72
CA PRO A 55 -12.44 -2.52 -1.84
C PRO A 55 -11.80 -2.24 -0.47
N LYS A 56 -12.18 -3.01 0.56
CA LYS A 56 -11.51 -2.98 1.86
C LYS A 56 -10.05 -3.41 1.70
N LEU A 57 -9.12 -2.51 2.01
CA LEU A 57 -7.68 -2.71 1.81
C LEU A 57 -6.92 -2.32 3.07
N THR A 58 -5.96 -3.16 3.47
CA THR A 58 -4.93 -2.79 4.44
C THR A 58 -3.67 -2.41 3.68
N VAL A 59 -3.21 -1.18 3.81
CA VAL A 59 -2.16 -0.62 2.96
C VAL A 59 -1.06 0.01 3.81
N ALA A 60 0.20 -0.36 3.56
CA ALA A 60 1.36 0.28 4.16
C ALA A 60 2.13 1.11 3.11
N ALA A 61 2.31 2.40 3.38
CA ALA A 61 2.97 3.31 2.43
C ALA A 61 3.79 4.42 3.10
N LEU A 62 4.67 5.07 2.34
CA LEU A 62 5.44 6.22 2.82
C LEU A 62 4.55 7.47 2.88
N HIS A 63 3.82 7.73 1.79
CA HIS A 63 2.92 8.86 1.69
C HIS A 63 1.61 8.41 1.04
N VAL A 64 0.49 8.94 1.52
CA VAL A 64 -0.83 8.72 0.94
C VAL A 64 -1.46 10.08 0.74
N THR A 65 -1.95 10.38 -0.47
CA THR A 65 -2.65 11.64 -0.70
C THR A 65 -3.94 11.70 0.12
N GLU A 66 -4.34 12.89 0.55
CA GLU A 66 -5.50 13.08 1.43
C GLU A 66 -6.79 12.46 0.85
N LYS A 67 -7.06 12.70 -0.43
CA LYS A 67 -8.21 12.10 -1.14
C LYS A 67 -8.12 10.58 -1.19
N ALA A 68 -6.91 10.00 -1.35
CA ALA A 68 -6.76 8.55 -1.33
C ALA A 68 -6.98 7.98 0.08
N ARG A 69 -6.47 8.67 1.10
CA ARG A 69 -6.64 8.32 2.52
C ARG A 69 -8.12 8.28 2.89
N ALA A 70 -8.87 9.33 2.59
CA ALA A 70 -10.30 9.41 2.87
C ALA A 70 -11.09 8.24 2.25
N ARG A 71 -10.76 7.86 1.01
CA ARG A 71 -11.47 6.79 0.30
C ARG A 71 -11.14 5.40 0.81
N ILE A 72 -9.89 5.13 1.20
CA ILE A 72 -9.51 3.86 1.83
C ILE A 72 -10.23 3.72 3.17
N LEU A 73 -10.23 4.77 3.99
CA LEU A 73 -10.90 4.75 5.30
C LEU A 73 -12.42 4.62 5.17
N ALA A 74 -13.04 5.30 4.19
CA ALA A 74 -14.47 5.18 3.91
C ALA A 74 -14.87 3.75 3.47
N ALA A 75 -13.98 3.02 2.81
CA ALA A 75 -14.17 1.61 2.47
C ALA A 75 -13.94 0.65 3.66
N GLY A 76 -13.69 1.18 4.86
CA GLY A 76 -13.33 0.39 6.05
C GLY A 76 -11.93 -0.23 5.97
N GLY A 77 -11.06 0.30 5.11
CA GLY A 77 -9.66 -0.08 5.00
C GLY A 77 -8.79 0.56 6.07
N GLU A 78 -7.55 0.11 6.15
CA GLU A 78 -6.56 0.55 7.15
C GLU A 78 -5.30 1.05 6.44
N ILE A 79 -4.74 2.15 6.94
CA ILE A 79 -3.51 2.74 6.42
C ILE A 79 -2.46 2.67 7.51
N LEU A 80 -1.37 1.98 7.21
CA LEU A 80 -0.25 1.71 8.10
C LEU A 80 0.98 2.50 7.67
N THR A 81 1.74 2.96 8.65
CA THR A 81 3.12 3.40 8.44
C THR A 81 4.09 2.21 8.45
N PHE A 82 5.33 2.42 8.02
CA PHE A 82 6.31 1.32 7.96
C PHE A 82 6.77 0.84 9.34
N ASP A 83 6.78 1.73 10.34
CA ASP A 83 7.00 1.39 11.75
C ASP A 83 5.85 0.52 12.31
N GLN A 84 4.60 0.89 12.06
CA GLN A 84 3.43 0.08 12.42
C GLN A 84 3.43 -1.29 11.71
N LEU A 85 3.82 -1.31 10.43
CA LEU A 85 3.99 -2.56 9.68
C LEU A 85 5.07 -3.45 10.31
N ALA A 86 6.20 -2.88 10.74
CA ALA A 86 7.28 -3.63 11.36
C ALA A 86 6.86 -4.28 12.68
N LEU A 87 6.02 -3.60 13.47
CA LEU A 87 5.46 -4.17 14.71
C LEU A 87 4.48 -5.33 14.43
N ARG A 88 3.61 -5.16 13.42
CA ARG A 88 2.57 -6.16 13.10
C ARG A 88 3.11 -7.37 12.33
N ALA A 89 4.05 -7.13 11.42
CA ALA A 89 4.61 -8.14 10.53
C ALA A 89 6.14 -7.98 10.39
N PRO A 90 6.93 -8.30 11.44
CA PRO A 90 8.39 -8.05 11.46
C PRO A 90 9.18 -8.79 10.37
N THR A 91 8.61 -9.87 9.84
CA THR A 91 9.21 -10.68 8.77
C THR A 91 8.53 -10.50 7.40
N GLY A 92 7.49 -9.66 7.31
CA GLY A 92 6.66 -9.54 6.10
C GLY A 92 5.79 -10.78 5.83
N ARG A 93 5.38 -11.51 6.87
CA ARG A 93 4.40 -12.59 6.71
C ARG A 93 3.05 -11.96 6.34
N LYS A 94 2.42 -12.45 5.27
CA LYS A 94 1.14 -11.98 4.72
C LYS A 94 1.15 -10.52 4.19
N THR A 95 2.28 -10.11 3.60
CA THR A 95 2.46 -8.84 2.86
C THR A 95 2.70 -9.07 1.37
#